data_AF-A0A9E1FVT1-F1
#
_entry.id   AF-A0A9E1FVT1-F1
#
_cell.length_a   1.000
_cell.length_b   1.000
_cell.length_c   1.000
_cell.angle_alpha   90.00
_cell.angle_beta   90.00
_cell.angle_gamma   90.00
#
_symmetry.space_group_name_H-M   'P 1'
#
loop_
_entity.id
_entity.type
_entity.pdbx_description
1 polymer ?
#
loop_
_entity_poly.entity_id
_entity_poly.type
_entity_poly.pdbx_seq_one_letter_code
_entity_poly.pdbx_strand_id
1 'polypeptide(L)'
;MNVRKPVNYSTMYRELTAILARNLPQMDEVYAIGKVIGQRPEKGAAVAAAEFLQANFPDHAGFSPRNVRRMRDFYKTYENDQTRLRLAMKIGWTLNVVIMEAELTREARKWYLEQAQVQQWSKAILLEKLASAAHLEKPLDAEADTCYTNKEAEDGPQHPVVVAFRRCWFVSPFHEIAALLQDLPIHFLRRTSRRMLHARC
;
A
#
# COMPACT_ATOMS: atom_id res chain seq x y z
N MET A 1 37.97 23.18 12.55
CA MET A 1 36.59 22.88 12.99
C MET A 1 35.65 23.66 12.09
N ASN A 2 34.88 23.01 11.21
CA ASN A 2 33.94 23.72 10.34
C ASN A 2 32.74 24.17 11.18
N VAL A 3 32.75 25.43 11.61
CA VAL A 3 31.62 26.06 12.29
C VAL A 3 30.52 26.23 11.24
N ARG A 4 29.62 25.25 11.14
CA ARG A 4 28.40 25.39 10.35
C ARG A 4 27.59 26.54 10.95
N LYS A 5 27.17 27.50 10.13
CA LYS A 5 26.26 28.57 10.56
C LYS A 5 25.04 27.93 11.24
N PRO A 6 24.61 28.42 12.42
CA PRO A 6 23.42 27.89 13.07
C PRO A 6 22.21 28.12 12.16
N VAL A 7 21.52 27.05 11.80
CA VAL A 7 20.29 27.11 11.00
C VAL A 7 19.17 27.59 11.92
N ASN A 8 18.45 28.65 11.52
CA ASN A 8 17.33 29.17 12.29
C ASN A 8 16.03 28.42 11.96
N TYR A 9 15.53 27.65 12.92
CA TYR A 9 14.29 26.87 12.83
C TYR A 9 13.08 27.53 13.51
N SER A 10 13.19 28.75 14.05
CA SER A 10 12.11 29.41 14.82
C SER A 10 10.77 29.47 14.09
N THR A 11 10.76 29.86 12.80
CA THR A 11 9.53 29.86 11.98
C THR A 11 8.94 28.46 11.84
N MET A 12 9.78 27.45 11.61
CA MET A 12 9.35 26.06 11.47
C MET A 12 8.68 25.57 12.77
N TYR A 13 9.29 25.86 13.92
CA TYR A 13 8.75 25.48 15.22
C TYR A 13 7.42 26.17 15.51
N ARG A 14 7.29 27.47 15.22
CA ARG A 14 6.02 28.19 15.38
C ARG A 14 4.89 27.59 14.53
N GLU A 15 5.19 27.23 13.29
CA GLU A 15 4.21 26.60 12.40
C GLU A 15 3.80 25.20 12.88
N LEU A 16 4.77 24.39 13.33
CA LEU A 16 4.49 23.07 13.91
C LEU A 16 3.61 23.16 15.16
N THR A 17 3.89 24.11 16.06
CA THR A 17 3.03 24.38 17.23
C THR A 17 1.62 24.77 16.80
N ALA A 18 1.49 25.65 15.80
CA ALA A 18 0.18 26.07 15.29
C ALA A 18 -0.60 24.91 14.63
N ILE A 19 0.10 23.96 13.99
CA ILE A 19 -0.53 22.76 13.41
C ILE A 19 -1.12 21.88 14.51
N LEU A 20 -0.34 21.55 15.56
CA LEU A 20 -0.82 20.67 16.62
C LEU A 20 -1.94 21.31 17.46
N ALA A 21 -1.93 22.62 17.64
CA ALA A 21 -3.00 23.33 18.33
C ALA A 21 -4.38 23.22 17.64
N ARG A 22 -4.43 22.85 16.35
CA ARG A 22 -5.67 22.72 15.57
C ARG A 22 -6.37 21.37 15.75
N ASN A 23 -5.73 20.38 16.38
CA ASN A 23 -6.28 19.02 16.56
C ASN A 23 -6.85 18.43 15.25
N LEU A 24 -6.05 18.47 14.19
CA LEU A 24 -6.46 18.04 12.86
C LEU A 24 -6.66 16.51 12.80
N PRO A 25 -7.49 16.02 11.85
CA PRO A 25 -7.46 14.61 11.49
C PRO A 25 -6.04 14.16 11.09
N GLN A 26 -5.69 12.90 11.38
CA GLN A 26 -4.32 12.38 11.21
C GLN A 26 -3.70 12.72 9.84
N MET A 27 -4.45 12.57 8.75
CA MET A 27 -3.91 12.80 7.42
C MET A 27 -3.63 14.29 7.14
N ASP A 28 -4.48 15.18 7.65
CA ASP A 28 -4.29 16.63 7.50
C ASP A 28 -3.11 17.13 8.32
N GLU A 29 -2.93 16.59 9.53
CA GLU A 29 -1.76 16.85 10.37
C GLU A 29 -0.46 16.39 9.68
N VAL A 30 -0.42 15.14 9.22
CA VAL A 30 0.72 14.57 8.49
C VAL A 30 1.09 15.43 7.29
N TYR A 31 0.10 15.84 6.50
CA TYR A 31 0.33 16.67 5.31
C TYR A 31 0.87 18.05 5.71
N ALA A 32 0.29 18.70 6.73
CA ALA A 32 0.71 20.01 7.19
C ALA A 32 2.14 20.00 7.75
N ILE A 33 2.46 19.02 8.61
CA ILE A 33 3.83 18.82 9.13
C ILE A 33 4.80 18.57 7.98
N GLY A 34 4.43 17.68 7.05
CA GLY A 34 5.22 17.37 5.87
C GLY A 34 5.54 18.61 5.03
N LYS A 35 4.56 19.49 4.84
CA LYS A 35 4.71 20.76 4.11
C LYS A 35 5.70 21.71 4.78
N VAL A 36 5.54 21.95 6.09
CA VAL A 36 6.41 22.84 6.86
C VAL A 36 7.87 22.39 6.82
N ILE A 37 8.11 21.09 6.97
CA ILE A 37 9.46 20.52 6.92
C ILE A 37 9.96 20.46 5.47
N GLY A 38 9.07 20.24 4.50
CA GLY A 38 9.38 20.17 3.07
C GLY A 38 9.98 21.45 2.49
N GLN A 39 9.62 22.61 3.07
CA GLN A 39 10.19 23.92 2.73
C GLN A 39 11.68 24.05 3.09
N ARG A 40 12.21 23.16 3.93
CA ARG A 40 13.62 23.15 4.34
C ARG A 40 14.41 22.15 3.49
N PRO A 41 15.41 22.59 2.71
CA PRO A 41 16.18 21.69 1.84
C PRO A 41 17.10 20.75 2.62
N GLU A 42 17.54 21.14 3.81
CA GLU A 42 18.49 20.38 4.62
C GLU A 42 17.87 19.12 5.24
N LYS A 43 18.62 18.01 5.22
CA LYS A 43 18.19 16.75 5.84
C LYS A 43 17.95 16.87 7.35
N GLY A 44 18.68 17.78 8.01
CA GLY A 44 18.61 18.02 9.46
C GLY A 44 17.28 18.60 9.94
N ALA A 45 16.50 19.24 9.07
CA ALA A 45 15.23 19.87 9.45
C ALA A 45 14.23 18.86 10.04
N ALA A 46 14.14 17.66 9.49
CA ALA A 46 13.26 16.63 10.02
C ALA A 46 13.72 16.08 11.39
N VAL A 47 15.02 16.09 11.67
CA VAL A 47 15.56 15.69 12.98
C VAL A 47 15.26 16.78 14.01
N ALA A 48 15.56 18.03 13.68
CA ALA A 48 15.27 19.18 14.54
C ALA A 48 13.75 19.31 14.83
N ALA A 49 12.90 19.11 13.82
CA ALA A 49 11.45 19.08 13.99
C ALA A 49 11.01 17.93 14.92
N ALA A 50 11.54 16.73 14.75
CA ALA A 50 11.21 15.59 15.61
C ALA A 50 11.61 15.84 17.07
N GLU A 51 12.82 16.31 17.32
CA GLU A 51 13.30 16.66 18.67
C GLU A 51 12.42 17.75 19.30
N PHE A 52 12.09 18.79 18.55
CA PHE A 52 11.19 19.85 19.01
C PHE A 52 9.80 19.31 19.36
N LEU A 53 9.18 18.54 18.47
CA LEU A 53 7.84 17.99 18.67
C LEU A 53 7.79 17.05 19.88
N GLN A 54 8.78 16.16 20.02
CA GLN A 54 8.87 15.23 21.15
C GLN A 54 9.07 15.96 22.49
N ALA A 55 9.87 17.04 22.51
CA ALA A 55 10.14 17.78 23.74
C ALA A 55 8.94 18.65 24.19
N ASN A 56 8.19 19.22 23.24
CA ASN A 56 7.12 20.18 23.55
C ASN A 56 5.72 19.55 23.59
N PHE A 57 5.55 18.37 22.99
CA PHE A 57 4.28 17.64 22.93
C PHE A 57 4.47 16.17 23.31
N PRO A 58 4.93 15.86 24.54
CA PRO A 58 5.28 14.50 24.95
C PRO A 58 4.10 13.52 24.93
N ASP A 59 2.88 14.03 25.17
CA ASP A 59 1.65 13.22 25.12
C ASP A 59 1.21 12.90 23.68
N HIS A 60 1.75 13.60 22.69
CA HIS A 60 1.47 13.36 21.27
C HIS A 60 2.53 12.44 20.67
N ALA A 61 2.22 11.14 20.65
CA ALA A 61 3.12 10.13 20.13
C ALA A 61 3.31 10.21 18.60
N GLY A 62 4.32 9.50 18.10
CA GLY A 62 4.55 9.30 16.67
C GLY A 62 5.61 10.18 16.03
N PHE A 63 6.19 11.16 16.74
CA PHE A 63 7.20 12.07 16.17
C PHE A 63 8.64 11.58 16.22
N SER A 64 8.87 10.29 15.90
CA SER A 64 10.27 9.82 15.71
C SER A 64 10.91 10.54 14.51
N PRO A 65 12.24 10.79 14.50
CA PRO A 65 12.92 11.38 13.35
C PRO A 65 12.67 10.66 12.02
N ARG A 66 12.47 9.33 12.07
CA ARG A 66 12.10 8.54 10.89
C ARG A 66 10.68 8.84 10.42
N ASN A 67 9.71 8.90 11.32
CA ASN A 67 8.32 9.16 10.94
C ASN A 67 8.14 10.60 10.44
N VAL A 68 8.82 11.57 11.05
CA VAL A 68 8.82 12.96 10.61
C VAL A 68 9.45 13.11 9.22
N ARG A 69 10.50 12.34 8.91
CA ARG A 69 11.02 12.24 7.53
C ARG A 69 9.96 11.70 6.57
N ARG A 70 9.26 10.62 6.94
CA ARG A 70 8.18 10.07 6.10
C ARG A 70 7.07 11.09 5.87
N MET A 71 6.68 11.90 6.86
CA MET A 71 5.69 12.97 6.71
C MET A 71 6.14 14.00 5.65
N ARG A 72 7.42 14.40 5.69
CA ARG A 72 8.02 15.26 4.65
C ARG A 72 7.99 14.58 3.27
N ASP A 73 8.36 13.30 3.21
CA ASP A 73 8.43 12.55 1.96
C ASP A 73 7.02 12.36 1.37
N PHE A 74 5.99 12.20 2.20
CA PHE A 74 4.59 12.21 1.80
C PHE A 74 4.18 13.51 1.12
N TYR A 75 4.48 14.64 1.74
CA TYR A 75 4.21 15.94 1.14
C TYR A 75 4.92 16.08 -0.22
N LYS A 76 6.22 15.80 -0.29
CA LYS A 76 6.99 15.90 -1.55
C LYS A 76 6.52 14.95 -2.65
N THR A 77 6.05 13.76 -2.27
CA THR A 77 5.56 12.76 -3.23
C THR A 77 4.29 13.24 -3.94
N TYR A 78 3.45 14.00 -3.26
CA TYR A 78 2.11 14.33 -3.73
C TYR A 78 1.87 15.83 -4.00
N GLU A 79 2.78 16.73 -3.63
CA GLU A 79 2.58 18.18 -3.76
C GLU A 79 2.26 18.64 -5.20
N ASN A 80 2.78 17.94 -6.20
CA ASN A 80 2.59 18.26 -7.62
C ASN A 80 1.47 17.44 -8.30
N ASP A 81 0.74 16.60 -7.56
CA ASP A 81 -0.32 15.76 -8.11
C ASP A 81 -1.55 15.73 -7.20
N GLN A 82 -2.43 16.71 -7.42
CA GLN A 82 -3.62 16.87 -6.60
C GLN A 82 -4.57 15.66 -6.67
N THR A 83 -4.60 14.96 -7.81
CA THR A 83 -5.45 13.77 -7.98
C THR A 83 -4.95 12.63 -7.10
N ARG A 84 -3.65 12.33 -7.12
CA ARG A 84 -3.07 11.31 -6.22
C ARG A 84 -3.13 11.73 -4.77
N LEU A 85 -2.91 13.01 -4.46
CA LEU A 85 -3.04 13.52 -3.10
C LEU A 85 -4.45 13.22 -2.55
N ARG A 86 -5.52 13.50 -3.31
CA ARG A 86 -6.89 13.21 -2.88
C ARG A 86 -7.14 11.72 -2.59
N LEU A 87 -6.51 10.82 -3.35
CA LEU A 87 -6.61 9.37 -3.09
C LEU A 87 -5.83 8.99 -1.83
N ALA A 88 -4.59 9.46 -1.71
CA ALA A 88 -3.73 9.25 -0.55
C ALA A 88 -4.38 9.72 0.75
N MET A 89 -5.06 10.86 0.75
CA MET A 89 -5.76 11.39 1.92
C MET A 89 -6.91 10.49 2.42
N LYS A 90 -7.42 9.55 1.60
CA LYS A 90 -8.57 8.70 1.95
C LYS A 90 -8.21 7.36 2.59
N ILE A 91 -6.99 6.86 2.41
CA ILE A 91 -6.59 5.50 2.83
C ILE A 91 -5.83 5.44 4.18
N GLY A 92 -5.51 6.59 4.77
CA GLY A 92 -4.84 6.68 6.07
C GLY A 92 -3.32 6.49 6.04
N TRP A 93 -2.65 6.89 7.13
CA TRP A 93 -1.19 7.06 7.15
C TRP A 93 -0.42 5.77 6.92
N THR A 94 -0.88 4.67 7.53
CA THR A 94 -0.16 3.39 7.50
C THR A 94 -0.07 2.81 6.10
N LEU A 95 -1.15 2.86 5.33
CA LEU A 95 -1.16 2.37 3.94
C LEU A 95 -0.32 3.27 3.05
N ASN A 96 -0.37 4.59 3.25
CA ASN A 96 0.47 5.53 2.52
C ASN A 96 1.97 5.26 2.73
N VAL A 97 2.41 5.00 3.96
CA VAL A 97 3.83 4.66 4.22
C VAL A 97 4.24 3.42 3.43
N VAL A 98 3.42 2.37 3.43
CA VAL A 98 3.70 1.14 2.68
C VAL A 98 3.78 1.42 1.17
N ILE A 99 2.85 2.19 0.61
CA ILE A 99 2.80 2.51 -0.82
C ILE A 99 3.96 3.42 -1.25
N MET A 100 4.39 4.36 -0.39
CA MET A 100 5.53 5.23 -0.69
C MET A 100 6.87 4.50 -0.63
N GLU A 101 7.00 3.53 0.29
CA GLU A 101 8.22 2.73 0.45
C GLU A 101 8.28 1.56 -0.55
N ALA A 102 7.16 1.19 -1.16
CA ALA A 102 7.16 0.33 -2.34
C ALA A 102 7.68 1.16 -3.53
N GLU A 103 8.82 0.73 -4.11
CA GLU A 103 9.48 1.36 -5.26
C GLU A 103 8.63 1.25 -6.54
N LEU A 104 7.50 1.96 -6.55
CA LEU A 104 6.48 1.90 -7.59
C LEU A 104 6.65 3.02 -8.61
N THR A 105 6.32 2.71 -9.86
CA THR A 105 6.08 3.72 -10.88
C THR A 105 4.92 4.64 -10.48
N ARG A 106 4.85 5.79 -11.14
CA ARG A 106 3.83 6.80 -10.87
C ARG A 106 2.40 6.25 -11.11
N GLU A 107 2.26 5.40 -12.11
CA GLU A 107 1.02 4.76 -12.54
C GLU A 107 0.64 3.62 -11.58
N ALA A 108 1.60 2.75 -11.24
CA ALA A 108 1.39 1.68 -10.27
C ALA A 108 0.97 2.25 -8.90
N ARG A 109 1.63 3.30 -8.42
CA ARG A 109 1.25 3.99 -7.17
C ARG A 109 -0.19 4.46 -7.20
N LYS A 110 -0.62 5.11 -8.30
CA LYS A 110 -2.01 5.55 -8.47
C LYS A 110 -2.97 4.36 -8.37
N TRP A 111 -2.67 3.28 -9.08
CA TRP A 111 -3.49 2.07 -9.06
C TRP A 111 -3.65 1.50 -7.64
N TYR A 112 -2.57 1.36 -6.86
CA TYR A 112 -2.66 0.88 -5.48
C TYR A 112 -3.46 1.82 -4.57
N LEU A 113 -3.33 3.15 -4.74
CA LEU A 113 -4.12 4.11 -3.98
C LEU A 113 -5.62 3.95 -4.28
N GLU A 114 -5.99 3.80 -5.56
CA GLU A 114 -7.38 3.60 -6.00
C GLU A 114 -7.94 2.28 -5.49
N GLN A 115 -7.21 1.17 -5.69
CA GLN A 115 -7.67 -0.15 -5.26
C GLN A 115 -7.76 -0.26 -3.74
N ALA A 116 -6.79 0.27 -3.00
CA ALA A 116 -6.86 0.29 -1.53
C ALA A 116 -8.08 1.07 -1.03
N GLN A 117 -8.45 2.15 -1.71
CA GLN A 117 -9.65 2.93 -1.38
C GLN A 117 -10.94 2.19 -1.74
N VAL A 118 -11.05 1.62 -2.95
CA VAL A 118 -12.28 0.95 -3.42
C VAL A 118 -12.54 -0.34 -2.65
N GLN A 119 -11.50 -1.16 -2.46
CA GLN A 119 -11.59 -2.47 -1.82
C GLN A 119 -11.39 -2.42 -0.31
N GLN A 120 -11.19 -1.21 0.26
CA GLN A 120 -10.95 -1.00 1.70
C GLN A 120 -9.88 -1.94 2.27
N TRP A 121 -8.73 -2.01 1.59
CA TRP A 121 -7.68 -2.95 1.97
C TRP A 121 -7.11 -2.67 3.37
N SER A 122 -6.94 -3.73 4.15
CA SER A 122 -6.09 -3.68 5.33
C SER A 122 -4.61 -3.60 4.92
N LYS A 123 -3.73 -3.24 5.88
CA LYS A 123 -2.28 -3.28 5.65
C LYS A 123 -1.79 -4.65 5.19
N ALA A 124 -2.34 -5.72 5.75
CA ALA A 124 -1.95 -7.09 5.41
C ALA A 124 -2.29 -7.40 3.94
N ILE A 125 -3.51 -7.06 3.51
CA ILE A 125 -3.95 -7.27 2.13
C ILE A 125 -3.12 -6.42 1.16
N LEU A 126 -2.84 -5.15 1.50
CA LEU A 126 -2.00 -4.30 0.67
C LEU A 126 -0.59 -4.90 0.46
N LEU A 127 0.01 -5.45 1.53
CA LEU A 127 1.33 -6.09 1.43
C LEU A 127 1.29 -7.35 0.55
N GLU A 128 0.24 -8.16 0.67
CA GLU A 128 0.02 -9.32 -0.20
C GLU A 128 -0.08 -8.90 -1.68
N LYS A 129 -0.89 -7.87 -1.98
CA LYS A 129 -1.06 -7.36 -3.35
C LYS A 129 0.21 -6.75 -3.93
N LEU A 130 1.01 -6.09 -3.10
CA LEU A 130 2.33 -5.61 -3.50
C LEU A 130 3.28 -6.78 -3.79
N ALA A 131 3.26 -7.83 -2.97
CA ALA A 131 4.09 -9.01 -3.17
C ALA A 131 3.73 -9.80 -4.44
N SER A 132 2.44 -9.86 -4.79
CA SER A 132 1.97 -10.50 -6.04
C SER A 132 2.08 -9.58 -7.27
N ALA A 133 2.53 -8.34 -7.10
CA ALA A 133 2.53 -7.32 -8.14
C ALA A 133 1.16 -7.16 -8.82
N ALA A 134 0.07 -7.20 -8.06
CA ALA A 134 -1.32 -7.27 -8.56
C ALA A 134 -1.69 -6.25 -9.65
N HIS A 135 -1.06 -5.07 -9.66
CA HIS A 135 -1.22 -4.06 -10.72
C HIS A 135 -0.84 -4.51 -12.14
N LEU A 136 -0.12 -5.63 -12.29
CA LEU A 136 0.26 -6.22 -13.59
C LEU A 136 -0.78 -7.24 -14.07
N GLU A 137 -1.66 -7.70 -13.19
CA GLU A 137 -2.73 -8.64 -13.55
C GLU A 137 -3.74 -7.91 -14.44
N LYS A 138 -3.98 -8.47 -15.63
CA LYS A 138 -5.05 -7.98 -16.51
C LYS A 138 -6.36 -8.62 -16.04
N PRO A 139 -7.42 -7.85 -15.77
CA PRO A 139 -8.73 -8.45 -15.52
C PRO A 139 -9.16 -9.23 -16.76
N LEU A 140 -9.47 -10.52 -16.58
CA LEU A 140 -10.03 -11.37 -17.62
C LEU A 140 -11.50 -11.01 -17.94
N ASP A 141 -12.13 -10.23 -17.07
CA ASP A 141 -13.50 -9.73 -17.20
C ASP A 141 -13.50 -8.35 -17.86
N ALA A 142 -12.93 -8.25 -19.06
CA ALA A 142 -13.46 -7.29 -20.00
C ALA A 142 -14.72 -7.95 -20.54
N GLU A 143 -15.90 -7.40 -20.22
CA GLU A 143 -17.14 -7.77 -20.88
C GLU A 143 -16.88 -7.85 -22.38
N ALA A 144 -16.83 -9.08 -22.88
CA ALA A 144 -16.99 -9.29 -24.29
C ALA A 144 -18.43 -8.87 -24.54
N ASP A 145 -18.60 -7.67 -25.08
CA ASP A 145 -19.77 -7.27 -25.85
C ASP A 145 -19.84 -8.22 -27.07
N THR A 146 -20.08 -9.51 -26.82
CA THR A 146 -20.44 -10.49 -27.83
C THR A 146 -21.92 -10.28 -28.12
N CYS A 147 -22.23 -9.12 -28.69
CA CYS A 147 -23.37 -8.98 -29.57
C CYS A 147 -23.09 -9.83 -30.83
N TYR A 148 -23.21 -11.15 -30.68
CA TYR A 148 -23.46 -12.05 -31.79
C TYR A 148 -24.91 -12.50 -31.70
N THR A 149 -25.78 -11.73 -32.35
CA THR A 149 -26.96 -12.29 -33.00
C THR A 149 -26.98 -11.81 -34.44
N ASN A 150 -26.25 -12.52 -35.30
CA ASN A 150 -26.61 -12.56 -36.72
C ASN A 150 -27.82 -13.47 -36.85
N LYS A 151 -29.01 -12.92 -37.13
CA LYS A 151 -30.06 -13.60 -37.90
C LYS A 151 -30.92 -12.56 -38.63
N GLU A 152 -30.68 -12.41 -39.92
CA GLU A 152 -31.72 -11.97 -40.85
C GLU A 152 -32.46 -13.21 -41.37
N ALA A 153 -33.79 -13.06 -41.45
CA ALA A 153 -34.78 -13.75 -42.28
C ALA A 153 -35.02 -15.27 -42.09
N GLU A 154 -36.17 -15.66 -41.52
CA GLU A 154 -37.39 -16.06 -42.27
C GLU A 154 -38.49 -16.66 -41.35
N ASP A 155 -39.69 -16.67 -41.91
CA ASP A 155 -41.05 -16.82 -41.40
C ASP A 155 -41.40 -18.18 -40.75
N GLY A 156 -42.36 -18.20 -39.81
CA GLY A 156 -43.11 -19.42 -39.40
C GLY A 156 -43.02 -19.92 -37.94
N PRO A 157 -44.04 -20.65 -37.42
CA PRO A 157 -44.64 -20.38 -36.10
C PRO A 157 -44.15 -21.22 -34.90
N GLN A 158 -44.54 -20.71 -33.74
CA GLN A 158 -44.16 -21.03 -32.36
C GLN A 158 -44.50 -22.47 -31.91
N HIS A 159 -43.51 -23.18 -31.37
CA HIS A 159 -43.70 -24.29 -30.44
C HIS A 159 -42.78 -24.14 -29.21
N PRO A 160 -43.26 -24.43 -27.99
CA PRO A 160 -42.46 -24.28 -26.78
C PRO A 160 -41.51 -25.48 -26.62
N VAL A 161 -40.21 -25.24 -26.72
CA VAL A 161 -39.19 -26.25 -26.42
C VAL A 161 -38.83 -26.16 -24.95
N VAL A 162 -39.23 -27.17 -24.19
CA VAL A 162 -38.86 -27.38 -22.78
C VAL A 162 -37.36 -27.61 -22.71
N VAL A 163 -36.61 -26.67 -22.10
CA VAL A 163 -35.18 -26.86 -21.82
C VAL A 163 -35.04 -27.83 -20.64
N ALA A 164 -34.76 -29.09 -20.96
CA ALA A 164 -34.33 -30.08 -20.00
C ALA A 164 -32.94 -29.69 -19.46
N PHE A 165 -32.86 -29.37 -18.17
CA PHE A 165 -31.59 -29.23 -17.46
C PHE A 165 -30.89 -30.60 -17.39
N ARG A 166 -30.09 -30.91 -18.40
CA ARG A 166 -29.16 -32.04 -18.36
C ARG A 166 -27.92 -31.61 -17.58
N ARG A 167 -27.85 -32.04 -16.31
CA ARG A 167 -26.58 -32.28 -15.62
C ARG A 167 -25.81 -33.32 -16.42
N CYS A 168 -24.76 -32.91 -17.11
CA CYS A 168 -23.71 -33.83 -17.53
C CYS A 168 -22.36 -33.28 -17.10
N TRP A 169 -21.67 -34.17 -16.40
CA TRP A 169 -20.29 -34.08 -15.95
C TRP A 169 -19.38 -33.88 -17.15
N PHE A 170 -18.46 -32.91 -17.07
CA PHE A 170 -17.26 -32.93 -17.88
C PHE A 170 -16.04 -32.97 -16.97
N VAL A 171 -15.36 -34.10 -17.08
CA VAL A 171 -14.06 -34.42 -16.50
C VAL A 171 -13.05 -33.45 -17.10
N SER A 172 -12.35 -32.72 -16.23
CA SER A 172 -11.28 -31.80 -16.59
C SER A 172 -10.06 -32.58 -17.10
N PRO A 173 -9.45 -32.21 -18.25
CA PRO A 173 -8.28 -32.88 -18.79
C PRO A 173 -6.99 -32.22 -18.31
N PHE A 174 -6.69 -32.27 -17.00
CA PHE A 174 -5.37 -31.88 -16.49
C PHE A 174 -5.01 -32.70 -15.24
N HIS A 175 -4.48 -33.90 -15.48
CA HIS A 175 -3.67 -34.67 -14.54
C HIS A 175 -2.61 -35.43 -15.34
N GLU A 176 -1.50 -34.78 -15.67
CA GLU A 176 -0.25 -35.46 -16.01
C GLU A 176 0.93 -34.48 -16.08
N ILE A 177 1.45 -34.05 -14.92
CA ILE A 177 2.90 -33.82 -14.74
C ILE A 177 3.25 -34.22 -13.29
N ALA A 178 3.50 -35.50 -13.11
CA ALA A 178 4.29 -36.00 -12.00
C ALA A 178 5.16 -37.16 -12.53
N ALA A 179 6.31 -36.83 -13.12
CA ALA A 179 7.53 -37.66 -13.15
C ALA A 179 8.52 -37.08 -14.16
N LEU A 180 9.50 -36.31 -13.68
CA LEU A 180 10.91 -36.30 -14.15
C LEU A 180 11.61 -35.05 -13.62
N LEU A 181 12.14 -35.17 -12.40
CA LEU A 181 13.42 -34.61 -11.97
C LEU A 181 13.66 -35.12 -10.55
N GLN A 182 14.16 -36.35 -10.50
CA GLN A 182 14.95 -36.82 -9.38
C GLN A 182 16.33 -36.14 -9.42
N ASP A 183 16.91 -35.99 -8.24
CA ASP A 183 18.30 -35.67 -7.92
C ASP A 183 18.73 -34.21 -7.77
N LEU A 184 18.60 -33.70 -6.53
CA LEU A 184 19.63 -32.87 -5.88
C LEU A 184 19.44 -32.90 -4.35
N PRO A 185 20.45 -33.31 -3.55
CA PRO A 185 20.34 -33.38 -2.10
C PRO A 185 20.62 -32.00 -1.48
N ILE A 186 19.65 -31.43 -0.76
CA ILE A 186 19.87 -30.24 0.07
C ILE A 186 19.87 -30.68 1.54
N HIS A 187 21.04 -30.56 2.16
CA HIS A 187 21.27 -30.72 3.58
C HIS A 187 20.39 -29.75 4.39
N PHE A 188 19.45 -30.30 5.17
CA PHE A 188 18.72 -29.55 6.18
C PHE A 188 19.60 -29.37 7.43
N LEU A 189 20.09 -28.16 7.65
CA LEU A 189 20.67 -27.75 8.94
C LEU A 189 19.54 -27.73 9.99
N ARG A 190 19.50 -28.80 10.79
CA ARG A 190 18.60 -28.97 11.94
C ARG A 190 18.99 -27.98 13.04
N ARG A 191 18.30 -26.83 13.14
CA ARG A 191 18.40 -25.92 14.30
C ARG A 191 17.66 -26.56 15.49
N THR A 192 18.37 -27.29 16.33
CA THR A 192 17.85 -27.85 17.57
C THR A 192 17.64 -26.73 18.61
N SER A 193 16.38 -26.43 18.91
CA SER A 193 15.98 -25.68 20.11
C SER A 193 16.01 -26.64 21.30
N ARG A 194 17.04 -26.52 22.16
CA ARG A 194 17.10 -27.19 23.47
C ARG A 194 16.37 -26.31 24.50
N ARG A 195 15.14 -26.66 24.87
CA ARG A 195 14.55 -26.27 26.15
C ARG A 195 14.82 -27.39 27.15
N MET A 196 15.66 -27.11 28.14
CA MET A 196 15.91 -27.98 29.30
C MET A 196 14.72 -27.90 30.25
N LEU A 197 14.10 -29.05 30.53
CA LEU A 197 13.25 -29.25 31.70
C LEU A 197 14.08 -30.04 32.72
N HIS A 198 14.40 -29.42 33.85
CA HIS A 198 14.99 -30.09 34.99
C HIS A 198 13.88 -30.74 35.82
N ALA A 199 13.94 -32.05 35.99
CA ALA A 199 13.32 -32.75 37.11
C ALA A 199 14.44 -33.09 38.10
N ARG A 200 14.27 -32.73 39.37
CA ARG A 200 15.08 -33.25 40.48
C ARG A 200 14.19 -34.17 41.31
N CYS A 201 14.69 -35.38 41.54
CA CYS A 201 14.30 -36.22 42.67
C CYS A 201 14.77 -35.59 43.99
#